data_AF-A0A841CNL8-F1
#
_entry.id   AF-A0A841CNL8-F1
#
_cell.length_a   1.000
_cell.length_b   1.000
_cell.length_c   1.000
_cell.angle_alpha   90.00
_cell.angle_beta   90.00
_cell.angle_gamma   90.00
#
_symmetry.space_group_name_H-M   'P 1'
#
loop_
_entity.id
_entity.type
_entity.pdbx_description
1 polymer ?
#
loop_
_entity_poly.entity_id
_entity_poly.type
_entity_poly.pdbx_seq_one_letter_code
_entity_poly.pdbx_strand_id
1 'polypeptide(L)'
;MIGQLVGARRWRTKRALKAARMLDEVVDTQLPLLASFDEDRRRRSADYLAELVKLAQDYRYFAHGWIDAKELDRRGHQAMAKLNKLREDPTARLITD
;
A
#
# COMPACT_ATOMS: atom_id res chain seq x y z
N MET A 1 -32.22 -14.11 -5.66
CA MET A 1 -31.23 -13.38 -4.84
C MET A 1 -29.88 -13.19 -5.58
N ILE A 2 -29.85 -12.72 -6.83
CA ILE A 2 -28.60 -12.54 -7.60
C ILE A 2 -28.09 -11.08 -7.53
N GLY A 3 -28.99 -10.10 -7.36
CA GLY A 3 -28.64 -8.67 -7.31
C GLY A 3 -27.79 -8.24 -6.11
N GLN A 4 -27.94 -8.88 -4.94
CA GLN A 4 -27.18 -8.53 -3.73
C GLN A 4 -25.70 -8.92 -3.83
N LEU A 5 -25.38 -10.07 -4.45
CA LEU A 5 -24.01 -10.53 -4.64
C LEU A 5 -23.22 -9.67 -5.63
N VAL A 6 -23.88 -9.21 -6.71
CA VAL A 6 -23.29 -8.29 -7.69
C VAL A 6 -23.04 -6.92 -7.07
N GLY A 7 -23.97 -6.40 -6.25
CA GLY A 7 -23.80 -5.16 -5.50
C GLY A 7 -22.61 -5.22 -4.53
N ALA A 8 -22.50 -6.30 -3.76
CA ALA A 8 -21.40 -6.50 -2.81
C ALA A 8 -20.04 -6.65 -3.52
N ARG A 9 -19.99 -7.30 -4.69
CA ARG A 9 -18.76 -7.38 -5.50
C ARG A 9 -18.34 -6.01 -6.01
N ARG A 10 -19.27 -5.23 -6.58
CA ARG A 10 -19.00 -3.88 -7.11
C ARG A 10 -18.54 -2.92 -6.01
N TRP A 11 -19.11 -3.01 -4.81
CA TRP A 11 -18.69 -2.22 -3.66
C TRP A 11 -17.26 -2.58 -3.19
N ARG A 12 -16.94 -3.88 -3.10
CA ARG A 12 -15.59 -4.35 -2.75
C ARG A 12 -14.54 -3.88 -3.76
N THR A 13 -14.82 -3.96 -5.06
CA THR A 13 -13.95 -3.44 -6.11
C THR A 13 -13.71 -1.94 -5.95
N LYS A 14 -14.77 -1.14 -5.75
CA LYS A 14 -14.64 0.31 -5.51
C LYS A 14 -13.80 0.62 -4.27
N ARG A 15 -14.00 -0.14 -3.19
CA ARG A 15 -13.24 0.02 -1.95
C ARG A 15 -11.75 -0.28 -2.15
N ALA A 16 -11.42 -1.34 -2.89
CA ALA A 16 -10.03 -1.68 -3.20
C ALA A 16 -9.36 -0.59 -4.04
N LEU A 17 -10.02 -0.08 -5.07
CA LEU A 17 -9.50 1.04 -5.87
C LEU A 17 -9.34 2.34 -5.09
N LYS A 18 -10.16 2.55 -4.05
CA LYS A 18 -9.98 3.68 -3.12
C LYS A 18 -8.73 3.47 -2.25
N ALA A 19 -8.52 2.27 -1.72
CA ALA A 19 -7.33 1.95 -0.94
C ALA A 19 -6.04 2.09 -1.78
N ALA A 20 -6.04 1.62 -3.02
CA ALA A 20 -4.90 1.81 -3.93
C ALA A 20 -4.57 3.29 -4.13
N ARG A 21 -5.58 4.14 -4.38
CA ARG A 21 -5.40 5.59 -4.53
C ARG A 21 -4.84 6.26 -3.28
N MET A 22 -5.32 5.90 -2.09
CA MET A 22 -4.80 6.45 -0.85
C MET A 22 -3.31 6.10 -0.65
N LEU A 23 -2.88 4.92 -1.08
CA LEU A 23 -1.46 4.52 -1.02
C LEU A 23 -0.63 5.30 -2.05
N ASP A 24 -1.15 5.51 -3.25
CA ASP A 24 -0.50 6.34 -4.27
C ASP A 24 -0.30 7.78 -3.76
N GLU A 25 -1.32 8.39 -3.15
CA GLU A 25 -1.24 9.75 -2.59
C GLU A 25 -0.14 9.89 -1.52
N VAL A 26 0.03 8.87 -0.67
CA VAL A 26 1.12 8.83 0.32
C VAL A 26 2.47 8.75 -0.37
N VAL A 27 2.59 7.92 -1.40
CA VAL A 27 3.84 7.78 -2.18
C VAL A 27 4.19 9.08 -2.88
N ASP A 28 3.23 9.70 -3.56
CA ASP A 28 3.41 10.98 -4.27
C ASP A 28 3.83 12.11 -3.33
N THR A 29 3.34 12.11 -2.09
CA THR A 29 3.71 13.11 -1.08
C THR A 29 5.13 12.89 -0.55
N GLN A 30 5.56 11.64 -0.39
CA GLN A 30 6.85 11.30 0.23
C GLN A 30 8.00 11.22 -0.76
N LEU A 31 7.74 10.93 -2.04
CA LEU A 31 8.76 10.78 -3.07
C LEU A 31 9.66 12.03 -3.22
N PRO A 32 9.12 13.27 -3.22
CA PRO A 32 9.96 14.48 -3.29
C PRO A 32 10.88 14.66 -2.09
N LEU A 33 10.49 14.18 -0.90
CA LEU A 33 11.27 14.30 0.33
C LEU A 33 12.54 13.44 0.29
N LEU A 34 12.55 12.38 -0.52
CA LEU A 34 13.74 11.53 -0.71
C LEU A 34 14.94 12.28 -1.28
N ALA A 35 14.70 13.31 -2.08
CA ALA A 35 15.75 14.06 -2.76
C ALA A 35 16.68 14.78 -1.79
N SER A 36 16.18 15.17 -0.60
CA SER A 36 16.95 15.87 0.43
C SER A 36 17.60 14.92 1.46
N PHE A 37 17.40 13.61 1.33
CA PHE A 37 17.95 12.63 2.27
C PHE A 37 19.36 12.17 1.86
N ASP A 38 20.19 11.89 2.86
CA ASP A 38 21.44 11.14 2.71
C ASP A 38 21.16 9.72 2.17
N GLU A 39 22.17 9.11 1.53
CA GLU A 39 22.00 7.87 0.76
C GLU A 39 21.34 6.73 1.56
N ASP A 40 21.79 6.47 2.78
CA ASP A 40 21.25 5.40 3.63
C ASP A 40 19.80 5.63 4.03
N ARG A 41 19.42 6.90 4.24
CA ARG A 41 18.05 7.28 4.57
C ARG A 41 17.16 7.23 3.32
N ARG A 42 17.69 7.68 2.18
CA ARG A 42 17.02 7.60 0.87
C ARG A 42 16.70 6.16 0.50
N ARG A 43 17.66 5.23 0.66
CA ARG A 43 17.46 3.81 0.34
C ARG A 43 16.35 3.19 1.19
N ARG A 44 16.37 3.42 2.51
CA ARG A 44 15.36 2.90 3.43
C ARG A 44 13.96 3.48 3.17
N SER A 45 13.88 4.78 2.94
CA SER A 45 12.61 5.41 2.59
C SER A 45 12.12 4.95 1.20
N ALA A 46 13.00 4.70 0.24
CA ALA A 46 12.62 4.09 -1.04
C ALA A 46 12.09 2.65 -0.88
N ASP A 47 12.68 1.85 0.01
CA ASP A 47 12.18 0.50 0.32
C ASP A 47 10.79 0.54 0.96
N TYR A 48 10.53 1.52 1.81
CA TYR A 48 9.21 1.77 2.40
C TYR A 48 8.18 2.14 1.34
N LEU A 49 8.50 3.10 0.45
CA LEU A 49 7.61 3.50 -0.64
C LEU A 49 7.36 2.37 -1.63
N ALA A 50 8.39 1.58 -1.97
CA ALA A 50 8.25 0.43 -2.84
C ALA A 50 7.26 -0.60 -2.27
N GLU A 51 7.22 -0.78 -0.96
CA GLU A 51 6.27 -1.66 -0.32
C GLU A 51 4.83 -1.13 -0.37
N LEU A 52 4.64 0.20 -0.18
CA LEU A 52 3.33 0.84 -0.35
C LEU A 52 2.80 0.70 -1.80
N VAL A 53 3.67 0.93 -2.79
CA VAL A 53 3.32 0.77 -4.22
C VAL A 53 2.92 -0.67 -4.54
N LYS A 54 3.64 -1.66 -4.01
CA LYS A 54 3.28 -3.08 -4.16
C LYS A 54 1.90 -3.37 -3.59
N LEU A 55 1.60 -2.87 -2.40
CA LEU A 55 0.29 -3.05 -1.79
C LEU A 55 -0.83 -2.36 -2.58
N ALA A 56 -0.59 -1.15 -3.11
CA ALA A 56 -1.52 -0.47 -4.00
C ALA A 56 -1.82 -1.30 -5.24
N GLN A 57 -0.78 -1.93 -5.81
CA GLN A 57 -0.92 -2.80 -6.96
C GLN A 57 -1.71 -4.08 -6.65
N ASP A 58 -1.52 -4.69 -5.49
CA ASP A 58 -2.33 -5.84 -5.06
C ASP A 58 -3.82 -5.48 -4.92
N TYR A 59 -4.15 -4.29 -4.42
CA TYR A 59 -5.52 -3.80 -4.41
C TYR A 59 -6.11 -3.64 -5.82
N ARG A 60 -5.30 -3.20 -6.80
CA ARG A 60 -5.72 -3.15 -8.21
C ARG A 60 -5.92 -4.54 -8.79
N TYR A 61 -5.03 -5.49 -8.50
CA TYR A 61 -5.18 -6.89 -8.90
C TYR A 61 -6.49 -7.51 -8.37
N PHE A 62 -6.81 -7.25 -7.10
CA PHE A 62 -8.09 -7.68 -6.54
C PHE A 62 -9.28 -6.99 -7.23
N ALA A 63 -9.19 -5.69 -7.50
CA ALA A 63 -10.24 -4.95 -8.19
C ALA A 63 -10.51 -5.48 -9.61
N HIS A 64 -9.46 -5.89 -10.34
CA HIS A 64 -9.54 -6.54 -11.64
C HIS A 64 -9.87 -8.03 -11.58
N GLY A 65 -9.90 -8.63 -10.38
CA GLY A 65 -10.23 -10.03 -10.16
C GLY A 65 -9.09 -11.01 -10.45
N TRP A 66 -7.84 -10.53 -10.53
CA TRP A 66 -6.65 -11.37 -10.71
C TRP A 66 -6.23 -12.09 -9.43
N ILE A 67 -6.61 -11.56 -8.26
CA ILE A 67 -6.49 -12.23 -6.97
C ILE A 67 -7.83 -12.18 -6.23
N ASP A 68 -8.06 -13.15 -5.34
CA ASP A 68 -9.25 -13.18 -4.50
C ASP A 68 -9.04 -12.39 -3.18
N ALA A 69 -10.09 -12.33 -2.36
CA ALA A 69 -10.04 -11.61 -1.10
C ALA A 69 -9.11 -12.25 -0.07
N LYS A 70 -8.92 -13.58 -0.11
CA LYS A 70 -8.06 -14.31 0.82
C LYS A 70 -6.60 -14.05 0.51
N GLU A 71 -6.26 -14.01 -0.78
CA GLU A 71 -4.92 -13.70 -1.25
C GLU A 71 -4.59 -12.22 -1.03
N LEU A 72 -5.55 -11.31 -1.25
CA LEU A 72 -5.37 -9.89 -0.88
C LEU A 72 -5.10 -9.73 0.62
N ASP A 73 -5.84 -10.44 1.47
CA ASP A 73 -5.65 -10.39 2.92
C ASP A 73 -4.27 -10.93 3.34
N ARG A 74 -3.85 -12.07 2.77
CA ARG A 74 -2.53 -12.66 3.01
C ARG A 74 -1.40 -11.70 2.61
N ARG A 75 -1.47 -11.10 1.41
CA ARG A 75 -0.48 -10.13 0.93
C ARG A 75 -0.50 -8.85 1.74
N GLY A 76 -1.68 -8.37 2.13
CA GLY A 76 -1.85 -7.23 3.01
C GLY A 76 -1.14 -7.41 4.35
N HIS A 77 -1.32 -8.57 4.99
CA HIS A 77 -0.62 -8.89 6.24
C HIS A 77 0.91 -8.93 6.06
N GLN A 78 1.40 -9.50 4.96
CA GLN A 78 2.84 -9.52 4.66
C GLN A 78 3.41 -8.12 4.44
N ALA A 79 2.70 -7.27 3.68
CA ALA A 79 3.08 -5.89 3.46
C ALA A 79 3.12 -5.10 4.78
N MET A 80 2.09 -5.24 5.62
CA MET A 80 2.03 -4.58 6.93
C MET A 80 3.16 -5.02 7.86
N ALA A 81 3.49 -6.33 7.89
CA ALA A 81 4.61 -6.84 8.66
C ALA A 81 5.95 -6.22 8.20
N LYS A 82 6.15 -6.11 6.88
CA LYS A 82 7.35 -5.51 6.32
C LYS A 82 7.44 -4.00 6.55
N LEU A 83 6.33 -3.29 6.40
CA LEU A 83 6.23 -1.86 6.72
C LEU A 83 6.53 -1.59 8.20
N ASN A 84 6.01 -2.43 9.10
CA ASN A 84 6.29 -2.29 10.53
C ASN A 84 7.78 -2.53 10.84
N LYS A 85 8.39 -3.55 10.23
CA LYS A 85 9.83 -3.80 10.34
C LYS A 85 10.69 -2.63 9.84
N LEU A 86 10.29 -2.00 8.74
CA LEU A 86 10.96 -0.81 8.20
C LEU A 86 10.79 0.42 9.10
N ARG A 87 9.67 0.51 9.84
CA ARG A 87 9.37 1.63 10.75
C ARG A 87 10.05 1.52 12.11
N GLU A 88 10.32 0.31 12.58
CA GLU A 88 11.01 0.05 13.85
C GLU A 88 12.52 0.39 13.79
N ASP A 89 13.06 0.69 12.60
CA ASP A 89 14.40 1.26 12.45
C ASP A 89 14.41 2.74 12.92
N PRO A 90 15.16 3.12 13.98
CA PRO A 90 15.04 4.41 14.66
C PRO A 90 15.31 5.65 13.79
N THR A 91 15.96 5.50 12.64
CA THR A 91 16.23 6.61 11.69
C THR A 91 15.13 6.80 10.65
N ALA A 92 14.18 5.86 10.56
CA ALA A 92 12.98 5.89 9.72
C ALA A 92 11.81 6.65 10.36
N ARG A 93 12.03 7.38 11.48
CA ARG A 93 11.13 8.45 11.92
C ARG A 93 11.03 9.52 10.83
N LEU A 94 10.19 9.24 9.86
CA LEU A 94 9.58 10.18 8.95
C LEU A 94 8.71 11.07 9.83
N ILE A 95 9.19 12.31 10.03
CA ILE A 95 8.37 13.52 10.17
C ILE A 95 6.99 13.23 10.79
N THR A 96 6.97 13.06 12.10
CA THR A 96 5.89 13.62 12.89
C THR A 96 6.53 14.76 13.65
N ASP A 97 5.94 15.94 13.49
CA ASP A 97 6.22 17.16 14.25
C ASP A 97 6.37 16.87 15.76
#